data_AF-A0AAW1U1K9-F1
#
_entry.id   AF-A0AAW1U1K9-F1
#
_cell.length_a   1.000
_cell.length_b   1.000
_cell.length_c   1.000
_cell.angle_alpha   90.00
_cell.angle_beta   90.00
_cell.angle_gamma   90.00
#
_symmetry.space_group_name_H-M   'P 1'
#
loop_
_entity.id
_entity.type
_entity.pdbx_description
1 polymer ?
#
loop_
_entity_poly.entity_id
_entity_poly.type
_entity_poly.pdbx_seq_one_letter_code
_entity_poly.pdbx_strand_id
1 'polypeptide(L)'
;MNRLTPEQSLQIVQLYFENNGSVRNTYRALRPFYRRQNIPSEQLIRLTMERFRTTFTLIDNSHPQRRRTVRTEEAIATVERSIEEDSNESIRHRAQELDQCPYNLWKILR
;
A
#
# COMPACT_ATOMS: atom_id res chain seq x y z
N MET A 1 -15.53 6.50 -3.19
CA MET A 1 -15.06 6.00 -4.50
C MET A 1 -15.37 4.51 -4.57
N ASN A 2 -16.07 4.06 -5.62
CA ASN A 2 -16.40 2.64 -5.79
C ASN A 2 -15.09 1.87 -5.99
N ARG A 3 -14.74 1.01 -5.03
CA ARG A 3 -13.57 0.14 -5.12
C ARG A 3 -13.87 -0.99 -6.09
N LEU A 4 -12.98 -1.18 -7.05
CA LEU A 4 -13.06 -2.32 -7.96
C LEU A 4 -12.48 -3.56 -7.28
N THR A 5 -13.11 -4.71 -7.52
CA THR A 5 -12.47 -5.98 -7.19
C THR A 5 -11.31 -6.26 -8.15
N PRO A 6 -10.35 -7.14 -7.80
CA PRO A 6 -9.29 -7.55 -8.71
C PRO A 6 -9.85 -8.13 -10.03
N GLU A 7 -10.96 -8.86 -9.96
CA GLU A 7 -11.66 -9.44 -11.11
C GLU A 7 -12.21 -8.35 -12.04
N GLN A 8 -12.87 -7.32 -11.48
CA GLN A 8 -13.36 -6.19 -12.26
C GLN A 8 -12.21 -5.40 -12.89
N SER A 9 -11.10 -5.25 -12.17
CA SER A 9 -9.89 -4.60 -12.69
C SER A 9 -9.26 -5.40 -13.84
N LEU A 10 -9.21 -6.73 -13.72
CA LEU A 10 -8.76 -7.62 -14.80
C LEU A 10 -9.64 -7.48 -16.04
N GLN A 11 -10.97 -7.47 -15.87
CA GLN A 11 -11.93 -7.33 -16.96
C GLN A 11 -11.73 -5.99 -17.71
N ILE A 12 -11.49 -4.90 -16.98
CA ILE A 12 -11.19 -3.59 -17.57
C ILE A 12 -9.90 -3.67 -18.40
N VAL A 13 -8.84 -4.29 -17.87
CA VAL A 13 -7.56 -4.41 -18.58
C VAL A 13 -7.71 -5.22 -19.88
N GLN A 14 -8.41 -6.36 -19.83
CA GLN A 14 -8.69 -7.19 -21.01
C GLN A 14 -9.44 -6.39 -22.08
N LEU A 15 -10.58 -5.80 -21.72
CA LEU A 15 -11.39 -5.01 -22.64
C LEU A 15 -10.62 -3.79 -23.17
N TYR A 16 -9.75 -3.19 -22.37
CA TYR A 16 -8.95 -2.06 -22.81
C TYR A 16 -7.99 -2.43 -23.95
N PHE A 17 -7.31 -3.58 -23.84
CA PHE A 17 -6.42 -4.06 -24.89
C PHE A 17 -7.19 -4.56 -26.12
N GLU A 18 -8.31 -5.27 -25.94
CA GLU A 18 -9.19 -5.69 -27.05
C GLU A 18 -9.74 -4.49 -27.84
N ASN A 19 -9.96 -3.35 -27.17
CA ASN A 19 -10.46 -2.12 -27.78
C ASN A 19 -9.33 -1.17 -28.25
N ASN A 20 -8.14 -1.70 -28.57
CA ASN A 20 -6.99 -0.93 -29.06
C ASN A 20 -6.54 0.21 -28.13
N GLY A 21 -6.73 0.07 -26.83
CA GLY A 21 -6.37 1.08 -25.83
C GLY A 21 -7.32 2.29 -25.76
N SER A 22 -8.52 2.20 -26.36
CA SER A 22 -9.51 3.27 -26.27
C SER A 22 -10.34 3.18 -24.99
N VAL A 23 -10.16 4.16 -24.09
CA VAL A 23 -10.93 4.28 -22.84
C VAL A 23 -12.44 4.33 -23.12
N ARG A 24 -12.85 5.11 -24.13
CA ARG A 24 -14.26 5.30 -24.47
C ARG A 24 -14.90 4.02 -25.00
N ASN A 25 -14.18 3.26 -25.80
CA ASN A 25 -14.66 1.97 -26.31
C ASN A 25 -14.73 0.93 -25.18
N THR A 26 -13.73 0.92 -24.29
CA THR A 26 -13.73 0.09 -23.08
C THR A 26 -14.96 0.38 -22.21
N TYR A 27 -15.26 1.66 -21.95
CA TYR A 27 -16.45 2.07 -21.21
C TYR A 27 -17.76 1.59 -21.86
N ARG A 28 -17.86 1.65 -23.20
CA ARG A 28 -19.01 1.14 -23.95
C ARG A 28 -19.12 -0.38 -23.84
N ALA A 29 -18.00 -1.10 -23.96
CA ALA A 29 -17.93 -2.54 -23.84
C ALA A 29 -18.25 -3.05 -22.43
N LEU A 30 -18.05 -2.23 -21.39
CA LEU A 30 -18.42 -2.56 -20.01
C LEU A 30 -19.92 -2.45 -19.74
N ARG A 31 -20.69 -1.69 -20.54
CA ARG A 31 -22.13 -1.46 -20.30
C ARG A 31 -22.98 -2.73 -20.15
N PRO A 32 -22.78 -3.80 -20.95
CA PRO A 32 -23.57 -5.03 -20.82
C PRO A 32 -23.30 -5.80 -19.52
N PHE A 33 -22.09 -5.64 -18.95
CA PHE A 33 -21.66 -6.44 -17.79
C PHE A 33 -22.02 -5.81 -16.44
N TYR A 34 -22.27 -4.50 -16.40
CA TYR A 34 -22.50 -3.76 -15.16
C TYR A 34 -23.89 -3.13 -15.13
N ARG A 35 -24.54 -3.14 -13.96
CA ARG A 35 -25.73 -2.31 -13.72
C ARG A 35 -25.36 -0.84 -13.82
N ARG A 36 -26.29 0.02 -14.26
CA ARG A 36 -26.06 1.45 -14.56
C ARG A 36 -25.27 2.22 -13.49
N GLN A 37 -25.46 1.89 -12.21
CA GLN A 37 -24.79 2.54 -11.07
C GLN A 37 -23.38 2.01 -10.77
N ASN A 38 -23.05 0.81 -11.25
CA ASN A 38 -21.79 0.12 -10.96
C ASN A 38 -20.80 0.18 -12.12
N ILE A 39 -21.15 0.81 -13.25
CA ILE A 39 -20.27 0.92 -14.40
C ILE A 39 -19.04 1.75 -14.00
N PRO A 40 -17.81 1.23 -14.18
CA PRO A 40 -16.59 1.99 -13.96
C PRO A 40 -16.60 3.26 -14.81
N SER A 41 -16.33 4.42 -14.20
CA SER A 41 -16.23 5.67 -14.96
C SER A 41 -14.99 5.66 -15.87
N GLU A 42 -14.98 6.50 -16.91
CA GLU A 42 -13.81 6.65 -17.77
C GLU A 42 -12.55 7.04 -16.97
N GLN A 43 -12.71 7.87 -15.94
CA GLN A 43 -11.62 8.24 -15.04
C GLN A 43 -11.10 7.03 -14.26
N LEU A 44 -12.00 6.17 -13.76
CA LEU A 44 -11.61 4.96 -13.04
C LEU A 44 -10.87 3.99 -13.96
N ILE A 45 -11.32 3.83 -15.21
CA ILE A 45 -10.63 3.03 -16.24
C ILE A 45 -9.21 3.56 -16.49
N ARG A 46 -9.05 4.89 -16.61
CA ARG A 46 -7.72 5.51 -16.78
C ARG A 46 -6.81 5.23 -15.59
N LEU A 47 -7.30 5.44 -14.37
CA LEU A 47 -6.55 5.19 -13.13
C LEU A 47 -6.13 3.73 -12.99
N THR A 48 -7.04 2.80 -13.32
CA THR A 48 -6.73 1.36 -13.32
C THR A 48 -5.62 1.03 -14.31
N MET A 49 -5.68 1.57 -15.54
CA MET A 49 -4.65 1.32 -16.55
C MET A 49 -3.32 1.99 -16.21
N GLU A 50 -3.32 3.20 -15.68
CA GLU A 50 -2.12 3.91 -15.22
C GLU A 50 -1.43 3.13 -14.10
N ARG A 51 -2.21 2.67 -13.12
CA ARG A 51 -1.71 1.82 -12.03
C ARG A 51 -1.15 0.51 -12.55
N PHE A 52 -1.86 -0.16 -13.46
CA PHE A 52 -1.40 -1.40 -14.06
C PHE A 52 -0.09 -1.21 -14.83
N ARG A 53 0.08 -0.11 -15.57
CA ARG A 53 1.34 0.17 -16.30
C ARG A 53 2.52 0.52 -15.40
N THR A 54 2.28 1.14 -14.25
CA THR A 54 3.33 1.59 -13.33
C THR A 54 3.76 0.50 -12.35
N THR A 55 2.81 -0.24 -11.80
CA THR A 55 3.07 -1.24 -10.75
C THR A 55 2.84 -2.68 -11.18
N PHE A 56 2.22 -2.92 -12.34
CA PHE A 56 1.81 -4.25 -12.81
C PHE A 56 0.92 -5.01 -11.80
N THR A 57 0.20 -4.27 -10.97
CA THR A 57 -0.74 -4.82 -9.98
C THR A 57 -2.19 -4.46 -10.32
N LEU A 58 -3.10 -5.40 -10.06
CA LEU A 58 -4.56 -5.20 -10.16
C LEU A 58 -5.22 -4.99 -8.80
N ILE A 59 -4.44 -5.10 -7.72
CA ILE A 59 -4.91 -4.96 -6.35
C ILE A 59 -5.01 -3.48 -6.00
N ASP A 60 -6.08 -3.10 -5.31
CA ASP A 60 -6.22 -1.75 -4.78
C ASP A 60 -5.31 -1.53 -3.57
N ASN A 61 -4.07 -1.10 -3.84
CA ASN A 61 -3.10 -0.70 -2.81
C ASN A 61 -3.40 0.70 -2.23
N SER A 62 -4.59 1.27 -2.47
CA SER A 62 -4.98 2.59 -1.93
C SER A 62 -5.04 2.62 -0.40
N HIS A 63 -4.88 1.49 0.29
CA HIS A 63 -4.67 1.53 1.73
C HIS A 63 -3.32 2.20 2.02
N PRO A 64 -3.31 3.40 2.64
CA PRO A 64 -2.05 3.95 3.11
C PRO A 64 -1.47 2.94 4.09
N GLN A 65 -0.34 2.33 3.72
CA GLN A 65 0.42 1.49 4.63
C GLN A 65 0.69 2.36 5.86
N ARG A 66 0.15 1.96 7.03
CA ARG A 66 0.36 2.71 8.26
C ARG A 66 1.86 2.76 8.50
N ARG A 67 2.46 3.94 8.37
CA ARG A 67 3.88 4.13 8.66
C ARG A 67 4.14 3.71 10.10
N ARG A 68 5.18 2.91 10.30
CA ARG A 68 5.61 2.52 11.65
C ARG A 68 6.27 3.74 12.28
N THR A 69 5.61 4.36 13.26
CA THR A 69 6.12 5.55 13.95
C THR A 69 7.31 5.25 14.85
N VAL A 70 7.36 4.02 15.41
CA VAL A 70 8.32 3.65 16.45
C VAL A 70 9.58 2.99 15.89
N ARG A 71 9.46 2.23 14.80
CA ARG A 71 10.58 1.47 14.21
C ARG A 71 11.06 2.14 12.94
N THR A 72 11.50 3.38 13.08
CA THR A 72 12.21 4.10 12.03
C THR A 72 13.65 3.59 11.95
N GLU A 73 14.32 3.78 10.80
CA GLU A 73 15.72 3.37 10.62
C GLU A 73 16.64 4.06 11.63
N GLU A 74 16.39 5.34 11.92
CA GLU A 74 17.10 6.11 12.94
C GLU A 74 16.91 5.51 14.34
N ALA A 75 15.68 5.13 14.70
CA ALA A 75 15.40 4.54 16.01
C ALA A 75 16.05 3.15 16.16
N ILE A 76 16.11 2.36 15.08
CA ILE A 76 16.84 1.09 15.06
C ILE A 76 18.33 1.34 15.28
N ALA A 77 18.94 2.23 14.50
CA ALA A 77 20.37 2.51 14.56
C ALA A 77 20.82 3.03 15.94
N THR A 78 20.01 3.89 16.57
CA THR A 78 20.29 4.39 17.93
C THR A 78 20.25 3.26 18.97
N VAL A 79 19.28 2.34 18.85
CA VAL A 79 19.14 1.21 19.76
C VAL A 79 20.25 0.18 19.54
N GLU A 80 20.65 -0.08 18.29
CA GLU A 80 21.78 -0.94 17.94
C GLU A 80 23.09 -0.41 18.55
N ARG A 81 23.35 0.90 18.43
CA ARG A 81 24.54 1.52 19.03
C ARG A 81 24.59 1.35 20.56
N SER A 82 23.47 1.56 21.23
CA SER A 82 23.39 1.35 22.69
C SER A 82 23.62 -0.13 23.09
N ILE A 83 23.23 -1.09 22.24
CA ILE A 83 23.53 -2.51 22.47
C ILE A 83 25.02 -2.82 22.27
N GLU A 84 25.65 -2.20 21.27
CA GLU A 84 27.09 -2.33 21.03
C GLU A 84 27.92 -1.77 22.19
N GLU A 85 27.49 -0.64 22.76
CA GLU A 85 28.12 -0.02 23.92
C GLU A 85 28.00 -0.90 25.17
N ASP A 86 26.78 -1.34 25.53
CA ASP A 86 26.55 -2.13 26.75
C ASP A 86 25.51 -3.25 26.55
N SER A 87 25.95 -4.41 26.07
CA SER A 87 25.05 -5.54 25.74
C SER A 87 24.21 -6.10 26.91
N ASN A 88 24.68 -5.97 28.15
CA ASN A 88 24.03 -6.54 29.34
C ASN A 88 23.02 -5.62 30.02
N GLU A 89 22.81 -4.42 29.48
CA GLU A 89 21.94 -3.42 30.08
C GLU A 89 20.46 -3.83 30.01
N SER A 90 19.70 -3.54 31.08
CA SER A 90 18.27 -3.86 31.11
C SER A 90 17.49 -2.97 30.15
N ILE A 91 16.46 -3.53 29.51
CA ILE A 91 15.58 -2.79 28.57
C ILE A 91 14.97 -1.54 29.24
N ARG A 92 14.66 -1.60 30.53
CA ARG A 92 14.07 -0.47 31.25
C ARG A 92 15.07 0.68 31.42
N HIS A 93 16.33 0.35 31.69
CA HIS A 93 17.41 1.33 31.86
C HIS A 93 17.76 1.96 30.51
N ARG A 94 17.98 1.14 29.48
CA ARG A 94 18.22 1.61 28.11
C ARG A 94 17.10 2.50 27.58
N ALA A 95 15.84 2.15 27.86
CA ALA A 95 14.70 2.97 27.49
C ALA A 95 14.73 4.35 28.17
N GLN A 96 15.20 4.42 29.42
CA GLN A 96 15.37 5.68 30.14
C GLN A 96 16.51 6.51 29.57
N GLU A 97 17.64 5.90 29.20
CA GLU A 97 18.76 6.62 28.57
C GLU A 97 18.41 7.17 27.19
N LEU A 98 17.61 6.44 26.42
CA LEU A 98 17.18 6.82 25.08
C LEU A 98 15.91 7.68 25.05
N ASP A 99 15.37 8.08 26.21
CA ASP A 99 14.08 8.79 26.36
C ASP A 99 12.92 8.10 25.61
N GLN A 100 12.92 6.77 25.58
CA GLN A 100 11.90 5.95 24.94
C GLN A 100 11.02 5.23 25.96
N CYS A 101 9.78 4.93 25.57
CA CYS A 101 8.95 4.01 26.34
C CYS A 101 9.56 2.59 26.26
N PRO A 102 9.71 1.84 27.37
CA PRO A 102 10.20 0.46 27.33
C PRO A 102 9.44 -0.44 26.36
N TYR A 103 8.14 -0.22 26.20
CA TYR A 103 7.29 -0.95 25.25
C TYR A 103 7.65 -0.67 23.78
N ASN A 104 8.10 0.55 23.46
CA ASN A 104 8.58 0.89 22.13
C ASN A 104 9.94 0.24 21.86
N LEU A 105 10.83 0.24 22.84
CA LEU A 105 12.11 -0.43 22.76
C LEU A 105 11.95 -1.94 22.53
N TRP A 106 11.02 -2.59 23.24
CA TRP A 106 10.62 -3.99 22.99
C TRP A 106 10.14 -4.25 21.54
N LYS A 107 9.46 -3.28 20.90
CA LYS A 107 9.02 -3.40 19.50
C LYS A 107 10.15 -3.21 18.50
N ILE A 108 11.20 -2.49 18.87
CA ILE A 108 12.39 -2.29 18.03
C ILE A 108 13.26 -3.56 18.10
N LEU A 109 13.45 -4.11 19.31
CA LEU A 109 14.29 -5.28 19.58
C LEU A 109 13.70 -6.62 19.12
N ARG A 110 12.38 -6.72 18.93
CA ARG A 110 11.71 -7.91 18.40
C ARG A 110 11.95 -8.11 16.91
#